data_AF-A0A7Y5CY18-F1
#
_entry.id   AF-A0A7Y5CY18-F1
#
_cell.length_a   1.000
_cell.length_b   1.000
_cell.length_c   1.000
_cell.angle_alpha   90.00
_cell.angle_beta   90.00
_cell.angle_gamma   90.00
#
_symmetry.space_group_name_H-M   'P 1'
#
loop_
_entity.id
_entity.type
_entity.pdbx_description
1 polymer ?
#
loop_
_entity_poly.entity_id
_entity_poly.type
_entity_poly.pdbx_seq_one_letter_code
_entity_poly.pdbx_strand_id
1 'polypeptide(L)'
;MIAFPRVIVTGGRDLTDAGLVAFGLDGIRRLVGDFLLVHGGARGADTLANRWAVARGLPRPEIHKVDGSDWSRYRGYAGHRRNQAMVDAGALLLVSFPGGNGTRDCTTRALAAAIPVVKVELRFGAPAARLVVSP
;
A
#
# COMPACT_ATOMS: atom_id res chain seq x y z
N MET A 1 -16.64 1.18 19.47
CA MET A 1 -16.04 0.79 18.18
C MET A 1 -14.59 0.45 18.42
N ILE A 2 -14.12 -0.72 17.98
CA ILE A 2 -12.69 -1.00 17.93
C ILE A 2 -12.17 -0.28 16.69
N ALA A 3 -11.29 0.71 16.89
CA ALA A 3 -10.61 1.40 15.80
C ALA A 3 -9.28 0.69 15.53
N PHE A 4 -9.14 0.12 14.33
CA PHE A 4 -7.89 -0.48 13.90
C PHE A 4 -6.95 0.59 13.34
N PRO A 5 -5.63 0.51 13.58
CA PRO A 5 -4.68 1.39 12.91
C PRO A 5 -4.78 1.24 11.39
N ARG A 6 -4.57 2.32 10.66
CA ARG A 6 -4.63 2.33 9.19
C ARG A 6 -3.25 2.07 8.61
N VAL A 7 -3.15 1.14 7.66
CA VAL A 7 -1.91 0.86 6.93
C VAL A 7 -2.18 1.02 5.45
N ILE A 8 -1.52 1.99 4.83
CA ILE A 8 -1.61 2.21 3.38
C ILE A 8 -0.70 1.22 2.67
N VAL A 9 -1.18 0.62 1.58
CA VAL A 9 -0.37 -0.17 0.66
C VAL A 9 -0.37 0.47 -0.72
N THR A 10 0.81 0.49 -1.33
CA THR A 10 1.02 0.91 -2.71
C THR A 10 2.09 0.05 -3.39
N GLY A 11 1.96 -0.17 -4.69
CA GLY A 11 2.92 -0.94 -5.47
C GLY A 11 2.59 -1.01 -6.95
N GLY A 12 3.42 -1.73 -7.71
CA GLY A 12 3.32 -1.85 -9.16
C GLY A 12 2.06 -2.59 -9.62
N ARG A 13 1.54 -2.17 -10.78
CA ARG A 13 0.38 -2.81 -11.43
C ARG A 13 0.70 -4.19 -12.00
N ASP A 14 1.98 -4.44 -12.26
CA ASP A 14 2.50 -5.68 -12.83
C ASP A 14 3.13 -6.59 -11.75
N LEU A 15 3.04 -6.21 -10.47
CA LEU A 15 3.50 -7.07 -9.38
C LEU A 15 2.61 -8.31 -9.29
N THR A 16 3.21 -9.48 -9.48
CA THR A 16 2.52 -10.78 -9.44
C THR A 16 2.96 -11.66 -8.28
N ASP A 17 4.04 -11.31 -7.59
CA ASP A 17 4.59 -12.08 -6.47
C ASP A 17 3.75 -11.91 -5.20
N ALA A 18 2.79 -12.81 -5.00
CA ALA A 18 1.97 -12.87 -3.80
C ALA A 18 2.79 -13.22 -2.54
N GLY A 19 3.90 -13.93 -2.68
CA GLY A 19 4.79 -14.29 -1.58
C GLY A 19 5.51 -13.07 -1.01
N LEU A 20 5.97 -12.16 -1.87
CA LEU A 20 6.55 -10.89 -1.46
C LEU A 20 5.55 -10.02 -0.69
N VAL A 21 4.30 -9.96 -1.19
CA VAL A 21 3.21 -9.23 -0.52
C VAL A 21 2.90 -9.84 0.85
N ALA A 22 2.75 -11.15 0.91
CA ALA A 22 2.51 -11.86 2.18
C ALA A 22 3.66 -11.66 3.17
N PHE A 23 4.92 -11.78 2.72
CA PHE A 23 6.08 -11.54 3.56
C PHE A 23 6.07 -10.14 4.18
N GLY A 24 5.86 -9.11 3.35
CA GLY A 24 5.82 -7.72 3.81
C GLY A 24 4.69 -7.49 4.82
N LEU A 25 3.47 -7.89 4.48
CA LEU A 25 2.28 -7.60 5.29
C LEU A 25 2.16 -8.48 6.53
N ASP A 26 2.60 -9.75 6.49
CA ASP A 26 2.71 -10.59 7.69
C ASP A 26 3.74 -9.99 8.67
N GLY A 27 4.84 -9.43 8.15
CA GLY A 27 5.83 -8.70 8.96
C GLY A 27 5.22 -7.47 9.65
N ILE A 28 4.47 -6.65 8.92
CA ILE A 28 3.77 -5.49 9.50
C ILE A 28 2.73 -5.94 10.53
N ARG A 29 1.90 -6.94 10.23
CA ARG A 29 0.88 -7.45 11.16
C ARG A 29 1.49 -7.93 12.47
N ARG A 30 2.67 -8.57 12.44
CA ARG A 30 3.39 -8.97 13.66
C ARG A 30 3.84 -7.78 14.51
N LEU A 31 4.14 -6.65 13.88
CA LEU A 31 4.62 -5.45 14.57
C LEU A 31 3.48 -4.60 15.14
N VAL A 32 2.39 -4.42 14.40
CA VAL A 32 1.32 -3.47 14.74
C VAL A 32 -0.02 -4.12 15.09
N GLY A 33 -0.11 -5.45 15.02
CA GLY A 33 -1.35 -6.19 15.20
C GLY A 33 -2.25 -6.14 13.95
N ASP A 34 -3.53 -6.44 14.14
CA ASP A 34 -4.54 -6.32 13.08
C ASP A 34 -4.77 -4.85 12.73
N PHE A 35 -4.92 -4.56 11.45
CA PHE A 35 -5.02 -3.20 10.95
C PHE A 35 -6.07 -3.09 9.82
N LEU A 36 -6.54 -1.87 9.57
CA LEU A 36 -7.34 -1.56 8.40
C LEU A 36 -6.40 -1.36 7.20
N LEU A 37 -6.45 -2.28 6.24
CA LEU A 37 -5.72 -2.16 4.98
C LEU A 37 -6.36 -1.08 4.11
N VAL A 38 -5.56 -0.10 3.66
CA VAL A 38 -6.00 0.98 2.77
C VAL A 38 -5.23 0.89 1.44
N HIS A 39 -5.92 0.87 0.30
CA HIS A 39 -5.25 0.84 -1.02
C HIS A 39 -6.10 1.45 -2.15
N GLY A 40 -5.52 1.62 -3.34
CA GLY A 40 -6.14 2.30 -4.48
C GLY A 40 -7.03 1.45 -5.39
N GLY A 41 -7.24 0.18 -5.05
CA GLY A 41 -8.01 -0.76 -5.87
C GLY A 41 -7.41 -1.09 -7.24
N ALA A 42 -6.12 -0.82 -7.47
CA ALA A 42 -5.48 -1.15 -8.74
C ALA A 42 -5.23 -2.66 -8.91
N ARG A 43 -4.91 -3.09 -10.15
CA ARG A 43 -4.34 -4.42 -10.40
C ARG A 43 -2.93 -4.52 -9.79
N GLY A 44 -2.42 -5.74 -9.64
CA GLY A 44 -1.09 -5.99 -9.09
C GLY A 44 -1.07 -5.91 -7.56
N ALA A 45 -0.15 -5.12 -7.00
CA ALA A 45 0.11 -5.05 -5.56
C ALA A 45 -1.16 -4.82 -4.72
N ASP A 46 -2.00 -3.86 -5.10
CA ASP A 46 -3.28 -3.54 -4.45
C ASP A 46 -4.23 -4.74 -4.41
N THR A 47 -4.35 -5.47 -5.52
CA THR A 47 -5.20 -6.67 -5.61
C THR A 47 -4.65 -7.80 -4.74
N LEU A 48 -3.33 -8.00 -4.76
CA LEU A 48 -2.66 -9.02 -3.95
C LEU A 48 -2.79 -8.71 -2.44
N ALA A 49 -2.60 -7.45 -2.05
CA ALA A 49 -2.76 -7.00 -0.66
C ALA A 49 -4.20 -7.18 -0.18
N ASN A 50 -5.20 -6.83 -1.00
CA ASN A 50 -6.60 -7.07 -0.66
C ASN A 50 -6.90 -8.56 -0.44
N ARG A 51 -6.39 -9.43 -1.33
CA ARG A 51 -6.55 -10.89 -1.18
C ARG A 51 -5.88 -11.41 0.09
N TRP A 52 -4.67 -10.93 0.38
CA TRP A 52 -3.96 -11.26 1.61
C TRP A 52 -4.76 -10.86 2.86
N ALA A 53 -5.31 -9.63 2.91
CA ALA A 53 -6.09 -9.17 4.05
C ALA A 53 -7.34 -10.02 4.30
N VAL A 54 -8.07 -10.38 3.23
CA VAL A 54 -9.22 -11.28 3.30
C VAL A 54 -8.81 -12.67 3.80
N ALA A 55 -7.75 -13.25 3.24
CA ALA A 55 -7.26 -14.58 3.63
C ALA A 55 -6.74 -14.61 5.09
N ARG A 56 -6.30 -13.47 5.62
CA ARG A 56 -5.79 -13.30 6.98
C ARG A 56 -6.86 -12.87 8.00
N GLY A 57 -8.10 -12.68 7.57
CA GLY A 57 -9.22 -12.30 8.43
C GLY A 57 -9.13 -10.86 8.96
N LEU A 58 -8.44 -9.97 8.25
CA LEU A 58 -8.40 -8.55 8.64
C LEU A 58 -9.77 -7.89 8.47
N PRO A 59 -10.00 -6.74 9.12
CA PRO A 59 -11.12 -5.87 8.84
C PRO A 59 -11.27 -5.61 7.34
N ARG A 60 -12.52 -5.39 6.89
CA ARG A 60 -12.83 -5.12 5.48
C ARG A 60 -11.94 -3.97 4.96
N PRO A 61 -11.11 -4.21 3.92
CA PRO A 61 -10.21 -3.19 3.40
C PRO A 61 -10.93 -1.93 2.93
N GLU A 62 -10.27 -0.79 3.12
CA GLU A 62 -10.70 0.49 2.59
C GLU A 62 -10.09 0.70 1.20
N ILE A 63 -10.95 0.85 0.19
CA ILE A 63 -10.53 0.87 -1.21
C ILE A 63 -10.88 2.21 -1.84
N HIS A 64 -9.85 2.98 -2.18
CA HIS A 64 -9.96 4.27 -2.85
C HIS A 64 -9.85 4.09 -4.36
N LYS A 65 -10.95 3.75 -5.03
CA LYS A 65 -10.96 3.58 -6.49
C LYS A 65 -11.01 4.92 -7.20
N VAL A 66 -10.35 4.99 -8.35
CA VAL A 66 -10.54 6.07 -9.33
C VAL A 66 -11.50 5.55 -10.39
N ASP A 67 -12.64 6.24 -10.57
CA ASP A 67 -13.63 5.84 -11.56
C ASP A 67 -13.32 6.39 -12.96
N GLY A 68 -14.08 5.94 -13.97
CA GLY A 68 -13.88 6.36 -15.36
C GLY A 68 -14.08 7.86 -15.59
N SER A 69 -14.93 8.50 -14.78
CA SER A 69 -15.18 9.94 -14.88
C SER A 69 -13.97 10.75 -14.39
N ASP A 70 -13.34 10.30 -13.31
CA ASP A 70 -12.10 10.88 -12.80
C ASP A 70 -10.94 10.71 -13.80
N TRP A 71 -10.82 9.53 -14.44
CA TRP A 71 -9.83 9.32 -15.49
C TRP A 71 -10.04 10.22 -16.69
N SER A 72 -11.28 10.45 -17.12
CA SER A 72 -11.59 11.39 -18.19
C SER A 72 -11.24 12.83 -17.81
N ARG A 73 -11.64 13.24 -16.60
CA ARG A 73 -11.49 14.62 -16.11
C ARG A 73 -10.07 15.00 -15.74
N TYR A 74 -9.33 14.11 -15.09
CA TYR A 74 -8.01 14.39 -14.53
C TYR A 74 -6.87 13.60 -15.19
N ARG A 75 -7.17 12.67 -16.11
CA ARG A 75 -6.19 11.87 -16.83
C ARG A 75 -5.21 11.18 -15.87
N GLY A 76 -3.91 11.22 -16.16
CA GLY A 76 -2.88 10.63 -15.30
C GLY A 76 -2.87 11.17 -13.86
N TYR A 77 -3.41 12.37 -13.63
CA TYR A 77 -3.46 13.00 -12.31
C TYR A 77 -4.56 12.42 -11.42
N ALA A 78 -5.55 11.71 -11.97
CA ALA A 78 -6.62 11.08 -11.20
C ALA A 78 -6.06 10.12 -10.14
N GLY A 79 -5.06 9.32 -10.51
CA GLY A 79 -4.35 8.43 -9.59
C GLY A 79 -3.60 9.16 -8.48
N HIS A 80 -3.00 10.32 -8.77
CA HIS A 80 -2.25 11.13 -7.81
C HIS A 80 -3.19 11.84 -6.82
N ARG A 81 -4.34 12.33 -7.30
CA ARG A 81 -5.39 12.88 -6.41
C ARG A 81 -5.88 11.84 -5.42
N ARG A 82 -6.13 10.61 -5.90
CA ARG A 82 -6.51 9.50 -5.05
C ARG A 82 -5.39 9.12 -4.06
N ASN A 83 -4.13 9.10 -4.49
CA ASN A 83 -3.01 8.89 -3.57
C ASN A 83 -3.01 9.92 -2.43
N GLN A 84 -3.24 11.20 -2.76
CA GLN A 84 -3.33 12.26 -1.76
C GLN A 84 -4.51 12.02 -0.81
N ALA A 85 -5.69 11.66 -1.33
CA ALA A 85 -6.86 11.38 -0.48
C ALA A 85 -6.62 10.24 0.53
N MET A 86 -5.90 9.18 0.14
CA MET A 86 -5.53 8.11 1.08
C MET A 86 -4.58 8.62 2.18
N VAL A 87 -3.61 9.48 1.82
CA VAL A 87 -2.64 10.07 2.75
C VAL A 87 -3.30 11.07 3.70
N ASP A 88 -4.18 11.93 3.18
CA ASP A 88 -4.92 12.93 3.95
C ASP A 88 -5.84 12.29 4.99
N ALA A 89 -6.37 11.10 4.70
CA ALA A 89 -7.16 10.32 5.65
C ALA A 89 -6.33 9.74 6.83
N GLY A 90 -5.01 9.89 6.80
CA GLY A 90 -4.08 9.47 7.83
C GLY A 90 -3.77 7.97 7.82
N ALA A 91 -2.56 7.62 8.25
CA ALA A 91 -2.14 6.24 8.44
C ALA A 91 -1.06 6.11 9.51
N LEU A 92 -0.98 4.94 10.14
CA LEU A 92 0.12 4.58 11.04
C LEU A 92 1.43 4.47 10.24
N LEU A 93 1.38 3.84 9.07
CA LEU A 93 2.50 3.70 8.15
C LEU A 93 1.99 3.41 6.72
N LEU A 94 2.89 3.61 5.75
CA LEU A 94 2.72 3.17 4.37
C LEU A 94 3.70 2.04 4.04
N VAL A 95 3.20 0.95 3.45
CA VAL A 95 4.02 -0.13 2.88
C VAL A 95 4.13 0.07 1.38
N SER A 96 5.36 0.28 0.91
CA SER A 96 5.67 0.48 -0.50
C SER A 96 6.30 -0.79 -1.08
N PHE A 97 5.57 -1.49 -1.93
CA PHE A 97 6.09 -2.58 -2.76
C PHE A 97 6.77 -2.03 -4.03
N PRO A 98 7.54 -2.84 -4.77
CA PRO A 98 8.14 -2.40 -6.02
C PRO A 98 7.08 -1.91 -7.01
N GLY A 99 7.32 -0.76 -7.64
CA GLY A 99 6.36 -0.14 -8.55
C GLY A 99 6.90 1.11 -9.25
N GLY A 100 6.07 1.66 -10.15
CA GLY A 100 6.43 2.80 -11.00
C GLY A 100 6.03 4.16 -10.43
N ASN A 101 5.74 5.11 -11.32
CA ASN A 101 5.46 6.51 -10.96
C ASN A 101 4.34 6.69 -9.94
N GLY A 102 3.23 5.95 -10.06
CA GLY A 102 2.12 6.06 -9.11
C GLY A 102 2.49 5.60 -7.69
N THR A 103 3.38 4.60 -7.59
CA THR A 103 3.92 4.14 -6.31
C THR A 103 4.86 5.18 -5.72
N ARG A 104 5.79 5.72 -6.54
CA ARG A 104 6.70 6.79 -6.14
C ARG A 104 5.95 8.02 -5.62
N ASP A 105 4.92 8.46 -6.34
CA ASP A 105 4.07 9.59 -5.95
C ASP A 105 3.41 9.34 -4.58
N CYS A 106 2.80 8.17 -4.38
CA CYS A 106 2.16 7.84 -3.10
C CYS A 106 3.16 7.82 -1.94
N THR A 107 4.34 7.22 -2.15
CA THR A 107 5.43 7.18 -1.17
C THR A 107 5.95 8.58 -0.83
N THR A 108 6.15 9.45 -1.83
CA THR A 108 6.56 10.84 -1.61
C THR A 108 5.53 11.62 -0.80
N ARG A 109 4.23 11.44 -1.09
CA ARG A 109 3.15 12.09 -0.34
C ARG A 109 3.09 11.64 1.12
N ALA A 110 3.26 10.34 1.38
CA ALA A 110 3.29 9.81 2.74
C ALA A 110 4.44 10.40 3.56
N LEU A 111 5.65 10.43 2.99
CA LEU A 111 6.81 11.07 3.63
C LEU A 111 6.57 12.56 3.91
N ALA A 112 6.00 13.29 2.94
CA ALA A 112 5.66 14.71 3.12
C ALA A 112 4.60 14.93 4.22
N ALA A 113 3.74 13.95 4.49
CA ALA A 113 2.76 13.95 5.56
C ALA A 113 3.29 13.36 6.89
N ALA A 114 4.61 13.13 6.99
CA ALA A 114 5.26 12.49 8.15
C ALA A 114 4.70 11.10 8.49
N ILE A 115 4.14 10.38 7.51
CA ILE A 115 3.73 8.98 7.64
C ILE A 115 4.96 8.10 7.35
N PRO A 116 5.40 7.27 8.32
CA PRO A 116 6.54 6.37 8.12
C PRO A 116 6.34 5.46 6.92
N VAL A 117 7.40 5.27 6.12
CA VAL A 117 7.36 4.38 4.95
C VAL A 117 8.23 3.16 5.17
N VAL A 118 7.63 1.99 5.00
CA VAL A 118 8.32 0.70 4.96
C VAL A 118 8.39 0.22 3.51
N LYS A 119 9.60 0.15 2.96
CA LYS A 119 9.84 -0.38 1.61
C LYS A 119 10.07 -1.88 1.68
N VAL A 120 9.35 -2.61 0.83
CA VAL A 120 9.53 -4.05 0.61
C VAL A 120 10.24 -4.24 -0.72
N GLU A 121 11.45 -4.77 -0.69
CA GLU A 121 12.30 -4.93 -1.86
C GLU A 121 12.70 -6.41 -2.03
N LEU A 122 12.80 -6.84 -3.28
CA LEU A 122 13.49 -8.07 -3.64
C LEU A 122 14.99 -7.77 -3.70
N ARG A 123 15.81 -8.53 -2.97
CA ARG A 123 17.27 -8.49 -3.12
C ARG A 123 17.75 -9.83 -3.62
N PHE A 124 18.43 -9.84 -4.77
CA PHE A 124 19.15 -11.01 -5.25
C PHE A 124 20.51 -11.09 -4.52
N GLY A 125 20.85 -12.26 -3.97
CA GLY A 125 22.18 -12.53 -3.37
C GLY A 125 22.28 -12.56 -1.84
N ALA A 126 21.18 -12.39 -1.10
CA ALA A 126 21.12 -12.63 0.34
C ALA A 126 19.85 -13.43 0.69
N PRO A 127 19.85 -14.29 1.72
CA PRO A 127 18.67 -15.05 2.07
C PRO A 127 17.57 -14.10 2.59
N ALA A 128 16.40 -14.17 1.94
CA ALA A 128 15.13 -13.51 2.27
C ALA A 128 15.02 -11.98 2.10
N ALA A 129 13.82 -11.55 1.69
CA ALA A 129 13.39 -10.16 1.66
C ALA A 129 13.58 -9.48 3.03
N ARG A 130 13.82 -8.17 3.05
CA ARG A 130 13.96 -7.37 4.29
C ARG A 130 13.08 -6.14 4.23
N LEU A 131 12.56 -5.74 5.40
CA LEU A 131 11.83 -4.48 5.58
C LEU A 131 12.85 -3.35 5.77
N VAL A 132 12.80 -2.32 4.94
CA VAL A 132 13.62 -1.10 5.10
C VAL A 132 12.70 0.04 5.52
N VAL A 133 12.93 0.59 6.71
CA VAL A 133 12.23 1.79 7.20
C VAL A 133 13.01 3.01 6.72
N SER A 134 12.38 3.89 5.95
CA SER A 134 12.96 5.21 5.63
C SER A 134 12.43 6.24 6.65
N PRO A 135 13.32 7.05 7.27
CA PRO A 135 12.89 8.16 8.11
C PRO A 135 12.21 9.27 7.30
#